data_AF-A0A931FS09-F1
#
_entry.id   AF-A0A931FS09-F1
#
_cell.length_a   1.000
_cell.length_b   1.000
_cell.length_c   1.000
_cell.angle_alpha   90.00
_cell.angle_beta   90.00
_cell.angle_gamma   90.00
#
_symmetry.space_group_name_H-M   'P 1'
#
loop_
_entity.id
_entity.type
_entity.pdbx_description
1 polymer ?
#
loop_
_entity_poly.entity_id
_entity_poly.type
_entity_poly.pdbx_seq_one_letter_code
_entity_poly.pdbx_strand_id
1 'polypeptide(L)'
;MINIDADFVPDSVFWAVDNEAPLTFKEGEGEAARSVSTNELVERLLDPTRGHYQLAVLGPAGTGKSHLIHRIRQRVQGRPGFEILAVRRLETNLRAILEKLIDRLPADRRDRYHTELKKAGPALSTPEVQRGTLLDSLAQAIEEDVRRPDSGIDPELEDALLAALPNMFRDPYLRKEKFLKLGEVVPELVDRLFSSREGKRLEERVLFERSNLPLDGIALLNCSMQAREAIEIFLYDSDRYIPATLDVINRSLDRAIARALNFSGDQLGNLMGEIRSYLKTRDKELVILFEEFARLQGYDASMLAALLVQGGDTLCNVRWALACTTGRFRELPDTVRTRMDGIIDMEGAPPKSRPSRGVT
;
A
#
# COMPACT_ATOMS: atom_id res chain seq x y z
N MET A 1 1.56 16.14 -29.80
CA MET A 1 1.19 16.53 -28.42
C MET A 1 2.22 15.87 -27.52
N ILE A 2 3.19 16.64 -27.02
CA ILE A 2 4.27 16.12 -26.17
C ILE A 2 3.63 15.77 -24.83
N ASN A 3 3.67 14.50 -24.44
CA ASN A 3 3.25 14.08 -23.11
C ASN A 3 4.26 14.66 -22.11
N ILE A 4 3.82 15.65 -21.32
CA ILE A 4 4.63 16.37 -20.33
C ILE A 4 4.67 15.62 -18.99
N ASP A 5 4.05 14.45 -18.90
CA ASP A 5 4.16 13.60 -17.72
C ASP A 5 5.57 13.01 -17.63
N ALA A 6 6.38 13.63 -16.77
CA ALA A 6 7.73 13.21 -16.37
C ALA A 6 7.76 11.86 -15.60
N ASP A 7 6.77 11.00 -15.80
CA ASP A 7 6.57 9.75 -15.04
C ASP A 7 6.90 8.49 -15.87
N PHE A 8 7.21 8.64 -17.17
CA PHE A 8 7.92 7.65 -17.97
C PHE A 8 9.17 8.29 -18.57
N VAL A 9 10.11 8.67 -17.71
CA VAL A 9 11.43 9.09 -18.18
C VAL A 9 12.11 7.86 -18.80
N PRO A 10 12.36 7.83 -20.12
CA PRO A 10 13.12 6.74 -20.71
C PRO A 10 14.48 6.65 -20.03
N ASP A 11 15.02 5.44 -19.87
CA ASP A 11 16.27 5.22 -19.12
C ASP A 11 17.42 6.12 -19.63
N SER A 12 17.45 6.41 -20.93
CA SER A 12 18.40 7.34 -21.54
C SER A 12 18.26 8.79 -21.03
N VAL A 13 17.04 9.25 -20.78
CA VAL A 13 16.77 10.59 -20.23
C VAL A 13 17.04 10.62 -18.73
N PHE A 14 16.80 9.51 -18.01
CA PHE A 14 17.12 9.38 -16.59
C PHE A 14 18.61 9.61 -16.35
N TRP A 15 19.48 8.92 -17.10
CA TRP A 15 20.93 9.06 -17.01
C TRP A 15 21.45 10.44 -17.42
N ALA A 16 20.77 11.13 -18.35
CA ALA A 16 21.19 12.45 -18.82
C ALA A 16 21.07 13.55 -17.75
N VAL A 17 20.19 13.37 -16.76
CA VAL A 17 19.97 14.33 -15.66
C VAL A 17 20.41 13.79 -14.30
N ASP A 18 21.01 12.60 -14.27
CA ASP A 18 21.38 11.95 -13.02
C ASP A 18 22.63 12.58 -12.40
N ASN A 19 22.56 12.92 -11.11
CA ASN A 19 23.73 13.35 -10.34
C ASN A 19 23.77 12.58 -9.01
N GLU A 20 24.90 11.93 -8.74
CA GLU A 20 25.07 11.10 -7.54
C GLU A 20 25.44 11.97 -6.34
N ALA A 21 24.44 12.27 -5.51
CA ALA A 21 24.68 12.76 -4.16
C ALA A 21 24.94 11.56 -3.22
N PRO A 22 25.84 11.70 -2.23
CA PRO A 22 25.96 10.72 -1.15
C PRO A 22 24.62 10.55 -0.42
N LEU A 23 24.32 9.32 -0.03
CA LEU A 23 23.10 8.95 0.68
C LEU A 23 23.37 8.82 2.17
N THR A 24 22.47 9.33 3.01
CA THR A 24 22.52 9.12 4.46
C THR A 24 21.90 7.76 4.78
N PHE A 25 22.70 6.82 5.30
CA PHE A 25 22.31 5.44 5.59
C PHE A 25 22.45 5.12 7.08
N LYS A 26 21.51 4.33 7.63
CA LYS A 26 21.52 3.77 9.00
C LYS A 26 21.32 2.24 8.93
N GLU A 27 22.00 1.47 9.79
CA GLU A 27 21.87 -0.02 9.87
C GLU A 27 20.61 -0.49 10.62
N GLY A 28 19.68 0.42 10.91
CA GLY A 28 18.44 0.15 11.63
C GLY A 28 17.87 1.44 12.21
N GLU A 29 16.70 1.34 12.88
CA GLU A 29 16.13 2.46 13.61
C GLU A 29 16.97 2.76 14.87
N GLY A 30 17.42 4.01 15.03
CA GLY A 30 18.28 4.41 16.17
C GLY A 30 19.79 4.24 15.96
N GLU A 31 20.21 3.62 14.85
CA GLU A 31 21.63 3.43 14.52
C GLU A 31 22.30 4.70 13.98
N ALA A 32 23.63 4.74 14.09
CA ALA A 32 24.43 5.88 13.62
C ALA A 32 24.34 6.05 12.10
N ALA A 33 24.14 7.29 11.66
CA ALA A 33 24.09 7.63 10.25
C ALA A 33 25.50 7.69 9.64
N ARG A 34 25.65 7.15 8.43
CA ARG A 34 26.86 7.29 7.61
C ARG A 34 26.52 7.63 6.16
N SER A 35 27.48 8.21 5.47
CA SER A 35 27.38 8.48 4.03
C SER A 35 27.72 7.22 3.23
N VAL A 36 26.87 6.82 2.29
CA VAL A 36 27.12 5.71 1.36
C VAL A 36 26.82 6.13 -0.08
N SER A 37 27.47 5.49 -1.05
CA SER A 37 27.12 5.65 -2.46
C SER A 37 25.94 4.74 -2.84
N THR A 38 25.27 5.01 -3.96
CA THR A 38 24.25 4.07 -4.45
C THR A 38 24.86 2.72 -4.86
N ASN A 39 26.12 2.67 -5.30
CA ASN A 39 26.79 1.40 -5.61
C ASN A 39 26.97 0.55 -4.34
N GLU A 40 27.50 1.17 -3.28
CA GLU A 40 27.64 0.48 -2.00
C GLU A 40 26.29 -0.01 -1.47
N LEU A 41 25.24 0.80 -1.62
CA LEU A 41 23.89 0.42 -1.23
C LEU A 41 23.38 -0.81 -1.99
N VAL A 42 23.61 -0.89 -3.31
CA VAL A 42 23.21 -2.04 -4.14
C VAL A 42 24.02 -3.28 -3.78
N GLU A 43 25.33 -3.15 -3.56
CA GLU A 43 26.16 -4.28 -3.13
C GLU A 43 25.73 -4.81 -1.75
N ARG A 44 25.34 -3.93 -0.82
CA ARG A 44 24.73 -4.33 0.47
C ARG A 44 23.39 -5.04 0.29
N LEU A 45 22.53 -4.49 -0.57
CA LEU A 45 21.21 -5.06 -0.86
C LEU A 45 21.35 -6.49 -1.41
N LEU A 46 22.34 -6.73 -2.27
CA LEU A 46 22.56 -8.00 -2.97
C LEU A 46 23.62 -8.90 -2.34
N ASP A 47 24.13 -8.55 -1.16
CA ASP A 47 25.19 -9.30 -0.47
C ASP A 47 24.76 -10.77 -0.26
N PRO A 48 25.45 -11.75 -0.85
CA PRO A 48 25.07 -13.16 -0.78
C PRO A 48 25.30 -13.76 0.62
N THR A 49 26.09 -13.11 1.47
CA THR A 49 26.26 -13.53 2.87
C THR A 49 25.04 -13.20 3.72
N ARG A 50 24.17 -12.31 3.21
CA ARG A 50 22.88 -11.97 3.82
C ARG A 50 21.81 -12.77 3.10
N GLY A 51 21.00 -13.50 3.86
CA GLY A 51 19.83 -14.19 3.31
C GLY A 51 18.80 -13.18 2.82
N HIS A 52 18.08 -12.56 3.75
CA HIS A 52 17.12 -11.49 3.47
C HIS A 52 17.76 -10.11 3.63
N TYR A 53 17.27 -9.13 2.88
CA TYR A 53 17.65 -7.72 3.07
C TYR A 53 16.46 -6.79 2.82
N GLN A 54 16.18 -5.93 3.80
CA GLN A 54 15.05 -5.00 3.83
C GLN A 54 15.55 -3.57 3.91
N LEU A 55 15.20 -2.75 2.92
CA LEU A 55 15.64 -1.37 2.79
C LEU A 55 14.45 -0.40 2.80
N ALA A 56 14.44 0.55 3.74
CA ALA A 56 13.52 1.67 3.72
C ALA A 56 14.20 2.92 3.14
N VAL A 57 13.54 3.61 2.22
CA VAL A 57 13.95 4.91 1.68
C VAL A 57 12.94 5.96 2.12
N LEU A 58 13.36 6.80 3.07
CA LEU A 58 12.50 7.76 3.76
C LEU A 58 12.75 9.17 3.27
N GLY A 59 11.68 9.95 3.14
CA GLY A 59 11.76 11.38 2.90
C GLY A 59 10.47 12.00 2.39
N PRO A 60 10.37 13.35 2.42
CA PRO A 60 9.24 14.11 1.91
C PRO A 60 8.95 13.86 0.42
N ALA A 61 7.78 14.30 -0.04
CA ALA A 61 7.47 14.36 -1.46
C ALA A 61 8.54 15.17 -2.21
N GLY A 62 8.93 14.72 -3.41
CA GLY A 62 9.89 15.42 -4.25
C GLY A 62 11.38 15.28 -3.88
N THR A 63 11.75 14.56 -2.82
CA THR A 63 13.18 14.37 -2.45
C THR A 63 13.95 13.41 -3.35
N GLY A 64 13.28 12.74 -4.29
CA GLY A 64 13.91 11.81 -5.23
C GLY A 64 13.93 10.34 -4.78
N LYS A 65 13.09 9.92 -3.83
CA LYS A 65 12.99 8.52 -3.40
C LYS A 65 12.74 7.54 -4.55
N SER A 66 11.75 7.84 -5.39
CA SER A 66 11.43 6.99 -6.55
C SER A 66 12.55 7.00 -7.59
N HIS A 67 13.30 8.10 -7.70
CA HIS A 67 14.52 8.19 -8.51
C HIS A 67 15.62 7.26 -7.97
N LEU A 68 15.80 7.20 -6.64
CA LEU A 68 16.74 6.26 -6.01
C LEU A 68 16.32 4.80 -6.21
N ILE A 69 15.04 4.46 -6.00
CA ILE A 69 14.53 3.10 -6.26
C ILE A 69 14.70 2.72 -7.73
N HIS A 70 14.45 3.65 -8.66
CA HIS A 70 14.71 3.45 -10.08
C HIS A 70 16.20 3.19 -10.35
N ARG A 71 17.10 3.95 -9.73
CA ARG A 71 18.56 3.73 -9.87
C ARG A 71 18.97 2.35 -9.35
N ILE A 72 18.43 1.92 -8.20
CA ILE A 72 18.63 0.57 -7.66
C ILE A 72 18.16 -0.46 -8.69
N ARG A 73 16.94 -0.31 -9.23
CA ARG A 73 16.39 -1.22 -10.26
C ARG A 73 17.34 -1.39 -11.43
N GLN A 74 17.83 -0.29 -12.02
CA GLN A 74 18.75 -0.32 -13.16
C GLN A 74 20.04 -1.07 -12.86
N ARG A 75 20.55 -0.99 -11.63
CA ARG A 75 21.80 -1.68 -11.21
C ARG A 75 21.62 -3.14 -10.87
N VAL A 76 20.41 -3.54 -10.45
CA VAL A 76 20.08 -4.94 -10.18
C VAL A 76 19.65 -5.64 -11.48
N GLN A 77 19.02 -4.91 -12.42
CA GLN A 77 18.49 -5.46 -13.66
C GLN A 77 19.57 -6.09 -14.52
N GLY A 78 19.35 -7.36 -14.91
CA GLY A 78 20.30 -8.14 -15.69
C GLY A 78 21.41 -8.81 -14.87
N ARG A 79 21.49 -8.59 -13.54
CA ARG A 79 22.41 -9.37 -12.70
C ARG A 79 21.97 -10.84 -12.65
N PRO A 80 22.89 -11.81 -12.84
CA PRO A 80 22.56 -13.22 -12.72
C PRO A 80 22.13 -13.55 -11.28
N GLY A 81 21.27 -14.56 -11.13
CA GLY A 81 20.79 -14.99 -9.81
C GLY A 81 19.68 -14.13 -9.20
N PHE A 82 19.21 -13.08 -9.87
CA PHE A 82 18.13 -12.23 -9.36
C PHE A 82 16.95 -12.13 -10.32
N GLU A 83 15.73 -12.30 -9.80
CA GLU A 83 14.48 -11.99 -10.48
C GLU A 83 13.89 -10.71 -9.88
N ILE A 84 13.61 -9.70 -10.71
CA ILE A 84 13.17 -8.38 -10.21
C ILE A 84 11.68 -8.17 -10.47
N LEU A 85 10.99 -7.71 -9.42
CA LEU A 85 9.67 -7.14 -9.49
C LEU A 85 9.73 -5.66 -9.08
N ALA A 86 9.62 -4.78 -10.05
CA ALA A 86 9.45 -3.35 -9.80
C ALA A 86 7.97 -2.98 -9.77
N VAL A 87 7.55 -2.36 -8.68
CA VAL A 87 6.22 -1.77 -8.48
C VAL A 87 6.38 -0.26 -8.66
N ARG A 88 6.03 0.23 -9.85
CA ARG A 88 6.23 1.63 -10.24
C ARG A 88 5.07 2.53 -9.84
N ARG A 89 5.32 3.84 -9.84
CA ARG A 89 4.34 4.90 -9.53
C ARG A 89 3.04 4.90 -10.33
N LEU A 90 3.00 4.29 -11.53
CA LEU A 90 1.83 4.25 -12.40
C LEU A 90 1.06 2.91 -12.31
N GLU A 91 1.65 1.90 -11.67
CA GLU A 91 1.15 0.51 -11.59
C GLU A 91 0.55 0.24 -10.21
N THR A 92 -0.64 0.80 -9.97
CA THR A 92 -0.95 1.30 -8.62
C THR A 92 -2.25 0.86 -8.00
N ASN A 93 -2.75 -0.27 -8.45
CA ASN A 93 -3.65 -1.04 -7.64
C ASN A 93 -3.04 -2.40 -7.35
N LEU A 94 -3.42 -2.97 -6.21
CA LEU A 94 -2.95 -4.28 -5.78
C LEU A 94 -3.11 -5.33 -6.89
N ARG A 95 -4.24 -5.29 -7.60
CA ARG A 95 -4.53 -6.22 -8.69
C ARG A 95 -3.38 -6.27 -9.70
N ALA A 96 -2.88 -5.12 -10.15
CA ALA A 96 -1.75 -5.07 -11.08
C ALA A 96 -0.48 -5.72 -10.52
N ILE A 97 -0.23 -5.59 -9.22
CA ILE A 97 0.92 -6.20 -8.55
C ILE A 97 0.75 -7.71 -8.43
N LEU A 98 -0.45 -8.17 -8.09
CA LEU A 98 -0.78 -9.59 -8.07
C LEU A 98 -0.64 -10.22 -9.46
N GLU A 99 -1.14 -9.55 -10.51
CA GLU A 99 -0.96 -10.00 -11.89
C GLU A 99 0.53 -10.14 -12.24
N LYS A 100 1.36 -9.15 -11.89
CA LYS A 100 2.82 -9.21 -12.08
C LYS A 100 3.50 -10.32 -11.29
N LEU A 101 3.06 -10.58 -10.06
CA LEU A 101 3.57 -11.69 -9.24
C LEU A 101 3.21 -13.03 -9.88
N ILE A 102 1.95 -13.19 -10.29
CA ILE A 102 1.46 -14.41 -10.97
C ILE A 102 2.24 -14.64 -12.26
N ASP A 103 2.58 -13.59 -13.02
CA ASP A 103 3.38 -13.69 -14.24
C ASP A 103 4.81 -14.23 -14.03
N ARG A 104 5.31 -14.31 -12.78
CA ARG A 104 6.59 -14.94 -12.45
C ARG A 104 6.51 -16.45 -12.25
N LEU A 105 5.31 -17.00 -12.10
CA LEU A 105 5.10 -18.44 -12.07
C LEU A 105 5.23 -19.05 -13.47
N PRO A 106 5.52 -20.36 -13.56
CA PRO A 106 5.44 -21.07 -14.83
C PRO A 106 3.96 -21.18 -15.28
N ALA A 107 3.74 -21.24 -16.59
CA ALA A 107 2.42 -21.08 -17.20
C ALA A 107 1.37 -22.05 -16.64
N ASP A 108 1.76 -23.30 -16.36
CA ASP A 108 0.93 -24.36 -15.78
C ASP A 108 0.40 -24.04 -14.37
N ARG A 109 1.04 -23.12 -13.65
CA ARG A 109 0.66 -22.71 -12.29
C ARG A 109 -0.04 -21.36 -12.22
N ARG A 110 -0.02 -20.57 -13.30
CA ARG A 110 -0.66 -19.25 -13.35
C ARG A 110 -2.18 -19.35 -13.33
N ASP A 111 -2.72 -20.34 -14.02
CA ASP A 111 -4.16 -20.44 -14.29
C ASP A 111 -5.00 -20.48 -13.03
N ARG A 112 -4.54 -21.16 -11.97
CA ARG A 112 -5.29 -21.19 -10.70
C ARG A 112 -5.35 -19.81 -10.04
N TYR A 113 -4.24 -19.04 -10.02
CA TYR A 113 -4.22 -17.72 -9.38
C TYR A 113 -4.89 -16.67 -10.23
N HIS A 114 -4.77 -16.74 -11.57
CA HIS A 114 -5.58 -15.91 -12.44
C HIS A 114 -7.06 -16.24 -12.28
N THR A 115 -7.42 -17.52 -12.16
CA THR A 115 -8.80 -17.94 -11.93
C THR A 115 -9.28 -17.48 -10.56
N GLU A 116 -8.47 -17.56 -9.51
CA GLU A 116 -8.80 -17.01 -8.20
C GLU A 116 -8.96 -15.50 -8.28
N LEU A 117 -8.01 -14.76 -8.85
CA LEU A 117 -8.08 -13.31 -9.04
C LEU A 117 -9.24 -12.87 -9.97
N LYS A 118 -9.73 -13.77 -10.85
CA LYS A 118 -10.92 -13.56 -11.70
C LYS A 118 -12.23 -13.94 -10.99
N LYS A 119 -12.28 -15.09 -10.30
CA LYS A 119 -13.40 -15.57 -9.47
C LYS A 119 -13.58 -14.69 -8.23
N ALA A 120 -12.53 -13.98 -7.84
CA ALA A 120 -12.46 -12.98 -6.80
C ALA A 120 -13.31 -11.71 -7.05
N GLY A 121 -14.01 -11.62 -8.19
CA GLY A 121 -15.13 -10.68 -8.37
C GLY A 121 -14.76 -9.20 -8.22
N PRO A 122 -14.05 -8.64 -9.22
CA PRO A 122 -14.51 -7.38 -9.83
C PRO A 122 -14.15 -7.24 -11.32
N ALA A 123 -13.37 -8.17 -11.90
CA ALA A 123 -12.90 -8.13 -13.30
C ALA A 123 -14.00 -8.32 -14.34
N LEU A 124 -15.15 -8.86 -13.91
CA LEU A 124 -16.34 -9.14 -14.72
C LEU A 124 -17.58 -8.39 -14.16
N SER A 125 -17.39 -7.50 -13.20
CA SER A 125 -18.46 -6.83 -12.44
C SER A 125 -18.49 -5.34 -12.77
N THR A 126 -19.68 -4.75 -12.83
CA THR A 126 -19.81 -3.30 -13.08
C THR A 126 -19.27 -2.49 -11.88
N PRO A 127 -18.82 -1.23 -12.07
CA PRO A 127 -18.37 -0.38 -10.96
C PRO A 127 -19.36 -0.29 -9.80
N GLU A 128 -20.67 -0.36 -10.08
CA GLU A 128 -21.72 -0.35 -9.07
C GLU A 128 -21.66 -1.58 -8.15
N VAL A 129 -21.41 -2.76 -8.73
CA VAL A 129 -21.22 -4.00 -7.96
C VAL A 129 -19.96 -3.92 -7.11
N GLN A 130 -18.86 -3.39 -7.65
CA GLN A 130 -17.61 -3.23 -6.91
C GLN A 130 -17.77 -2.32 -5.68
N ARG A 131 -18.51 -1.21 -5.84
CA ARG A 131 -18.82 -0.28 -4.73
C ARG A 131 -19.70 -0.93 -3.66
N GLY A 132 -20.70 -1.71 -4.08
CA GLY A 132 -21.53 -2.50 -3.15
C GLY A 132 -20.68 -3.50 -2.36
N THR A 133 -19.86 -4.29 -3.04
CA THR A 133 -18.96 -5.27 -2.42
C THR A 133 -18.01 -4.63 -1.41
N LEU A 134 -17.45 -3.45 -1.70
CA LEU A 134 -16.58 -2.74 -0.76
C LEU A 134 -17.32 -2.34 0.52
N LEU A 135 -18.55 -1.83 0.41
CA LEU A 135 -19.38 -1.49 1.57
C LEU A 135 -19.78 -2.71 2.39
N ASP A 136 -20.15 -3.80 1.74
CA ASP A 136 -20.44 -5.07 2.42
C ASP A 136 -19.21 -5.60 3.15
N SER A 137 -18.05 -5.50 2.51
CA SER A 137 -16.77 -5.91 3.09
C SER A 137 -16.36 -5.05 4.28
N LEU A 138 -16.67 -3.75 4.24
CA LEU A 138 -16.41 -2.82 5.33
C LEU A 138 -17.30 -3.08 6.54
N ALA A 139 -18.60 -3.27 6.31
CA ALA A 139 -19.53 -3.65 7.38
C ALA A 139 -19.06 -4.94 8.06
N GLN A 140 -18.71 -5.96 7.27
CA GLN A 140 -18.19 -7.22 7.82
C GLN A 140 -16.83 -7.06 8.51
N ALA A 141 -15.94 -6.21 8.01
CA ALA A 141 -14.64 -5.98 8.64
C ALA A 141 -14.78 -5.34 10.03
N ILE A 142 -15.76 -4.44 10.20
CA ILE A 142 -16.08 -3.81 11.49
C ILE A 142 -16.70 -4.84 12.45
N GLU A 143 -17.62 -5.70 11.99
CA GLU A 143 -18.22 -6.75 12.83
C GLU A 143 -17.21 -7.76 13.38
N GLU A 144 -16.17 -8.03 12.61
CA GLU A 144 -15.10 -8.95 12.98
C GLU A 144 -13.92 -8.25 13.67
N ASP A 145 -13.97 -6.93 13.84
CA ASP A 145 -13.00 -6.19 14.61
C ASP A 145 -13.30 -6.35 16.11
N VAL A 146 -12.25 -6.26 16.92
CA VAL A 146 -12.34 -6.43 18.37
C VAL A 146 -11.82 -5.18 19.05
N ARG A 147 -12.45 -4.83 20.18
CA ARG A 147 -12.02 -3.70 21.01
C ARG A 147 -10.53 -3.78 21.32
N ARG A 148 -9.80 -2.70 21.06
CA ARG A 148 -8.35 -2.66 21.26
C ARG A 148 -8.01 -1.94 22.57
N PRO A 149 -7.21 -2.53 23.47
CA PRO A 149 -6.85 -1.88 24.73
C PRO A 149 -6.09 -0.55 24.55
N ASP A 150 -5.43 -0.39 23.41
CA ASP A 150 -4.58 0.74 23.02
C ASP A 150 -5.23 1.65 21.96
N SER A 151 -6.54 1.51 21.69
CA SER A 151 -7.26 2.37 20.71
C SER A 151 -7.28 3.85 21.12
N GLY A 152 -7.20 4.14 22.42
CA GLY A 152 -7.44 5.48 22.96
C GLY A 152 -8.92 5.90 22.90
N ILE A 153 -9.81 5.00 22.46
CA ILE A 153 -11.26 5.20 22.46
C ILE A 153 -11.81 4.73 23.81
N ASP A 154 -12.83 5.43 24.30
CA ASP A 154 -13.58 4.96 25.47
C ASP A 154 -14.15 3.55 25.22
N PRO A 155 -13.93 2.56 26.11
CA PRO A 155 -14.33 1.18 25.86
C PRO A 155 -15.81 0.98 25.55
N GLU A 156 -16.70 1.69 26.24
CA GLU A 156 -18.15 1.56 26.03
C GLU A 156 -18.55 2.16 24.68
N LEU A 157 -17.94 3.28 24.31
CA LEU A 157 -18.12 3.88 22.99
C LEU A 157 -17.59 2.96 21.88
N GLU A 158 -16.42 2.36 22.05
CA GLU A 158 -15.83 1.45 21.05
C GLU A 158 -16.73 0.24 20.80
N ASP A 159 -17.23 -0.40 21.87
CA ASP A 159 -18.15 -1.53 21.75
C ASP A 159 -19.48 -1.13 21.07
N ALA A 160 -20.02 0.04 21.41
CA ALA A 160 -21.22 0.57 20.77
C ALA A 160 -21.01 0.85 19.27
N LEU A 161 -19.87 1.44 18.90
CA LEU A 161 -19.52 1.71 17.50
C LEU A 161 -19.33 0.42 16.70
N LEU A 162 -18.60 -0.55 17.24
CA LEU A 162 -18.37 -1.86 16.59
C LEU A 162 -19.68 -2.59 16.33
N ALA A 163 -20.64 -2.52 17.26
CA ALA A 163 -21.95 -3.14 17.11
C ALA A 163 -22.86 -2.40 16.11
N ALA A 164 -22.83 -1.06 16.10
CA ALA A 164 -23.83 -0.26 15.38
C ALA A 164 -23.40 0.14 13.96
N LEU A 165 -22.15 0.52 13.74
CA LEU A 165 -21.64 1.01 12.45
C LEU A 165 -21.89 0.07 11.24
N PRO A 166 -21.82 -1.26 11.37
CA PRO A 166 -22.13 -2.17 10.26
C PRO A 166 -23.53 -1.94 9.67
N ASN A 167 -24.51 -1.56 10.52
CA ASN A 167 -25.88 -1.30 10.09
C ASN A 167 -25.97 -0.04 9.21
N MET A 168 -25.18 0.99 9.51
CA MET A 168 -25.08 2.21 8.71
C MET A 168 -24.60 1.89 7.28
N PHE A 169 -23.55 1.08 7.14
CA PHE A 169 -22.99 0.73 5.82
C PHE A 169 -23.86 -0.23 5.00
N ARG A 170 -24.80 -0.94 5.64
CA ARG A 170 -25.76 -1.83 4.98
C ARG A 170 -27.10 -1.18 4.65
N ASP A 171 -27.37 -0.01 5.21
CA ASP A 171 -28.63 0.68 5.03
C ASP A 171 -28.88 1.06 3.55
N PRO A 172 -29.99 0.63 2.94
CA PRO A 172 -30.26 0.89 1.52
C PRO A 172 -30.35 2.38 1.16
N TYR A 173 -30.89 3.20 2.06
CA TYR A 173 -31.05 4.63 1.83
C TYR A 173 -29.70 5.34 1.91
N LEU A 174 -28.90 5.08 2.94
CA LEU A 174 -27.54 5.64 3.07
C LEU A 174 -26.61 5.19 1.96
N ARG A 175 -26.69 3.93 1.53
CA ARG A 175 -25.93 3.44 0.37
C ARG A 175 -26.20 4.30 -0.85
N LYS A 176 -27.48 4.55 -1.16
CA LYS A 176 -27.86 5.29 -2.35
C LYS A 176 -27.55 6.78 -2.26
N GLU A 177 -27.90 7.42 -1.15
CA GLU A 177 -27.88 8.88 -1.03
C GLU A 177 -26.54 9.44 -0.52
N LYS A 178 -25.75 8.62 0.20
CA LYS A 178 -24.44 8.99 0.73
C LYS A 178 -23.32 8.16 0.11
N PHE A 179 -23.20 6.88 0.45
CA PHE A 179 -21.93 6.17 0.22
C PHE A 179 -21.63 5.88 -1.26
N LEU A 180 -22.62 5.50 -2.08
CA LEU A 180 -22.41 5.10 -3.48
C LEU A 180 -22.49 6.26 -4.49
N LYS A 181 -22.80 7.47 -4.03
CA LYS A 181 -22.98 8.65 -4.87
C LYS A 181 -21.64 9.16 -5.41
N LEU A 182 -21.60 9.56 -6.68
CA LEU A 182 -20.37 10.11 -7.28
C LEU A 182 -19.85 11.32 -6.49
N GLY A 183 -18.54 11.38 -6.26
CA GLY A 183 -17.89 12.39 -5.43
C GLY A 183 -17.71 11.99 -3.96
N GLU A 184 -18.22 10.82 -3.56
CA GLU A 184 -18.03 10.26 -2.23
C GLU A 184 -16.87 9.26 -2.20
N VAL A 185 -16.42 8.92 -0.98
CA VAL A 185 -15.18 8.17 -0.75
C VAL A 185 -15.20 6.74 -1.32
N VAL A 186 -16.36 6.07 -1.36
CA VAL A 186 -16.44 4.67 -1.84
C VAL A 186 -16.24 4.58 -3.36
N PRO A 187 -16.90 5.40 -4.20
CA PRO A 187 -16.54 5.48 -5.62
C PRO A 187 -15.07 5.82 -5.85
N GLU A 188 -14.49 6.75 -5.08
CA GLU A 188 -13.06 7.08 -5.21
C GLU A 188 -12.16 5.89 -4.87
N LEU A 189 -12.44 5.19 -3.76
CA LEU A 189 -11.75 3.97 -3.36
C LEU A 189 -11.82 2.90 -4.45
N VAL A 190 -13.01 2.63 -4.98
CA VAL A 190 -13.20 1.64 -6.06
C VAL A 190 -12.46 2.06 -7.31
N ASP A 191 -12.59 3.31 -7.75
CA ASP A 191 -11.90 3.80 -8.93
C ASP A 191 -10.38 3.65 -8.74
N ARG A 192 -9.84 3.93 -7.55
CA ARG A 192 -8.41 3.77 -7.25
C ARG A 192 -7.96 2.31 -7.19
N LEU A 193 -8.77 1.43 -6.62
CA LEU A 193 -8.45 0.00 -6.45
C LEU A 193 -8.63 -0.81 -7.73
N PHE A 194 -9.51 -0.37 -8.64
CA PHE A 194 -9.93 -1.16 -9.79
C PHE A 194 -9.67 -0.51 -11.15
N SER A 195 -9.49 0.82 -11.21
CA SER A 195 -9.18 1.47 -12.48
C SER A 195 -7.68 1.51 -12.74
N SER A 196 -7.29 1.12 -13.95
CA SER A 196 -5.93 1.27 -14.49
C SER A 196 -5.63 2.68 -14.99
N ARG A 197 -6.43 3.69 -14.61
CA ARG A 197 -6.26 5.06 -15.13
C ARG A 197 -5.02 5.72 -14.51
N GLU A 198 -3.98 5.79 -15.33
CA GLU A 198 -2.82 6.67 -15.14
C GLU A 198 -3.29 8.13 -15.06
N GLY A 199 -2.70 8.92 -14.14
CA GLY A 199 -2.78 10.38 -14.24
C GLY A 199 -3.29 11.17 -13.03
N LYS A 200 -3.63 10.56 -11.89
CA LYS A 200 -3.84 11.34 -10.65
C LYS A 200 -2.69 11.10 -9.67
N ARG A 201 -1.91 12.17 -9.44
CA ARG A 201 -0.95 12.32 -8.32
C ARG A 201 -1.72 12.39 -7.00
N LEU A 202 -2.20 11.24 -6.53
CA LEU A 202 -2.79 11.12 -5.20
C LEU A 202 -1.79 10.33 -4.36
N GLU A 203 -0.89 11.06 -3.70
CA GLU A 203 0.19 10.51 -2.88
C GLU A 203 -0.33 9.91 -1.56
N GLU A 204 -1.60 10.15 -1.21
CA GLU A 204 -2.15 9.85 0.12
C GLU A 204 -3.13 8.68 0.08
N ARG A 205 -3.22 7.91 1.18
CA ARG A 205 -4.26 6.89 1.36
C ARG A 205 -5.63 7.55 1.31
N VAL A 206 -6.61 6.87 0.73
CA VAL A 206 -7.98 7.37 0.77
C VAL A 206 -8.60 6.86 2.07
N LEU A 207 -8.90 7.78 2.98
CA LEU A 207 -9.53 7.48 4.26
C LEU A 207 -10.91 8.12 4.31
N PHE A 208 -11.79 7.57 5.15
CA PHE A 208 -13.00 8.26 5.54
C PHE A 208 -12.64 9.49 6.36
N GLU A 209 -13.21 10.61 5.98
CA GLU A 209 -13.12 11.88 6.69
C GLU A 209 -14.50 12.27 7.24
N ARG A 210 -14.54 13.34 8.05
CA ARG A 210 -15.77 13.88 8.63
C ARG A 210 -16.85 14.16 7.56
N SER A 211 -16.44 14.63 6.38
CA SER A 211 -17.32 14.91 5.24
C SER A 211 -17.99 13.66 4.65
N ASN A 212 -17.43 12.47 4.88
CA ASN A 212 -17.98 11.20 4.38
C ASN A 212 -19.01 10.59 5.34
N LEU A 213 -19.14 11.12 6.56
CA LEU A 213 -20.18 10.70 7.49
C LEU A 213 -21.52 11.39 7.15
N PRO A 214 -22.67 10.73 7.43
CA PRO A 214 -24.00 11.32 7.21
C PRO A 214 -24.34 12.34 8.31
N LEU A 215 -23.60 13.46 8.36
CA LEU A 215 -23.77 14.51 9.37
C LEU A 215 -24.88 15.50 9.02
N ASP A 216 -25.07 15.77 7.73
CA ASP A 216 -26.03 16.71 7.18
C ASP A 216 -26.58 16.23 5.83
N GLY A 217 -27.69 16.83 5.38
CA GLY A 217 -28.27 16.54 4.06
C GLY A 217 -28.89 15.16 3.88
N ILE A 218 -28.97 14.34 4.93
CA ILE A 218 -29.57 13.00 4.92
C ILE A 218 -30.90 13.02 5.65
N ALA A 219 -31.97 12.53 5.00
CA ALA A 219 -33.27 12.39 5.65
C ALA A 219 -33.29 11.14 6.54
N LEU A 220 -32.92 11.30 7.81
CA LEU A 220 -32.82 10.19 8.78
C LEU A 220 -34.10 9.34 8.87
N LEU A 221 -35.27 9.95 8.64
CA LEU A 221 -36.56 9.23 8.63
C LEU A 221 -36.64 8.12 7.57
N ASN A 222 -35.84 8.19 6.51
CA ASN A 222 -35.78 7.17 5.47
C ASN A 222 -34.76 6.06 5.78
N CYS A 223 -33.93 6.24 6.80
CA CYS A 223 -32.99 5.23 7.28
C CYS A 223 -33.73 4.18 8.13
N SER A 224 -33.23 2.95 8.12
CA SER A 224 -33.63 1.92 9.09
C SER A 224 -33.41 2.39 10.54
N MET A 225 -34.10 1.75 11.50
CA MET A 225 -33.93 2.04 12.92
C MET A 225 -32.47 1.84 13.36
N GLN A 226 -31.86 0.72 12.95
CA GLN A 226 -30.50 0.35 13.30
C GLN A 226 -29.47 1.32 12.72
N ALA A 227 -29.68 1.82 11.49
CA ALA A 227 -28.80 2.81 10.90
C ALA A 227 -28.95 4.18 11.58
N ARG A 228 -30.16 4.55 12.03
CA ARG A 228 -30.36 5.77 12.82
C ARG A 228 -29.66 5.68 14.16
N GLU A 229 -29.78 4.57 14.89
CA GLU A 229 -29.08 4.35 16.15
C GLU A 229 -27.56 4.49 15.97
N ALA A 230 -27.00 3.92 14.90
CA ALA A 230 -25.59 4.08 14.58
C ALA A 230 -25.16 5.54 14.35
N ILE A 231 -26.01 6.33 13.68
CA ILE A 231 -25.77 7.76 13.44
C ILE A 231 -25.90 8.56 14.73
N GLU A 232 -26.92 8.27 15.54
CA GLU A 232 -27.19 8.96 16.80
C GLU A 232 -26.02 8.83 17.78
N ILE A 233 -25.32 7.68 17.80
CA ILE A 233 -24.12 7.48 18.63
C ILE A 233 -23.14 8.62 18.40
N PHE A 234 -22.68 8.86 17.17
CA PHE A 234 -21.65 9.87 16.93
C PHE A 234 -22.17 11.30 16.76
N LEU A 235 -23.49 11.49 16.67
CA LEU A 235 -24.11 12.82 16.72
C LEU A 235 -24.30 13.34 18.15
N TYR A 236 -24.32 12.45 19.16
CA TYR A 236 -24.52 12.83 20.56
C TYR A 236 -23.49 13.85 21.08
N ASP A 237 -22.20 13.57 20.85
CA ASP A 237 -21.08 14.47 21.13
C ASP A 237 -20.13 14.41 19.93
N SER A 238 -20.50 15.12 18.87
CA SER A 238 -19.81 15.04 17.57
C SER A 238 -18.31 15.37 17.65
N ASP A 239 -17.89 16.28 18.53
CA ASP A 239 -16.48 16.66 18.62
C ASP A 239 -15.65 15.55 19.28
N ARG A 240 -16.24 14.78 20.19
CA ARG A 240 -15.59 13.64 20.84
C ARG A 240 -15.72 12.34 20.05
N TYR A 241 -16.87 12.09 19.45
CA TYR A 241 -17.23 10.76 18.93
C TYR A 241 -16.97 10.57 17.44
N ILE A 242 -16.95 11.64 16.64
CA ILE A 242 -16.56 11.53 15.23
C ILE A 242 -15.11 11.03 15.08
N PRO A 243 -14.11 11.53 15.82
CA PRO A 243 -12.75 10.99 15.73
C PRO A 243 -12.69 9.48 16.01
N ALA A 244 -13.37 9.01 17.06
CA ALA A 244 -13.45 7.59 17.39
C ALA A 244 -14.17 6.77 16.31
N THR A 245 -15.25 7.31 15.74
CA THR A 245 -15.99 6.69 14.64
C THR A 245 -15.12 6.52 13.40
N LEU A 246 -14.40 7.57 13.02
CA LEU A 246 -13.48 7.54 11.89
C LEU A 246 -12.32 6.57 12.12
N ASP A 247 -11.80 6.46 13.35
CA ASP A 247 -10.77 5.48 13.68
C ASP A 247 -11.26 4.04 13.46
N VAL A 248 -12.43 3.68 14.01
CA VAL A 248 -13.03 2.34 13.83
C VAL A 248 -13.27 2.01 12.35
N ILE A 249 -13.78 2.98 11.58
CA ILE A 249 -14.01 2.81 10.13
C ILE A 249 -12.67 2.62 9.39
N ASN A 250 -11.71 3.53 9.61
CA ASN A 250 -10.47 3.56 8.85
C ASN A 250 -9.53 2.41 9.20
N ARG A 251 -9.45 1.99 10.47
CA ARG A 251 -8.66 0.82 10.87
C ARG A 251 -9.23 -0.50 10.33
N SER A 252 -10.52 -0.53 10.01
CA SER A 252 -11.20 -1.66 9.38
C SER A 252 -11.10 -1.66 7.84
N LEU A 253 -10.77 -0.50 7.26
CA LEU A 253 -10.79 -0.29 5.81
C LEU A 253 -9.81 -1.18 5.06
N ASP A 254 -8.62 -1.44 5.60
CA ASP A 254 -7.65 -2.30 4.93
C ASP A 254 -8.17 -3.74 4.77
N ARG A 255 -8.75 -4.29 5.84
CA ARG A 255 -9.39 -5.61 5.83
C ARG A 255 -10.58 -5.66 4.87
N ALA A 256 -11.35 -4.57 4.81
CA ALA A 256 -12.48 -4.44 3.88
C ALA A 256 -12.01 -4.47 2.42
N ILE A 257 -10.95 -3.73 2.09
CA ILE A 257 -10.36 -3.70 0.75
C ILE A 257 -9.84 -5.09 0.37
N ALA A 258 -9.16 -5.76 1.30
CA ALA A 258 -8.64 -7.10 1.06
C ALA A 258 -9.74 -8.13 0.79
N ARG A 259 -10.82 -8.05 1.55
CA ARG A 259 -12.02 -8.87 1.33
C ARG A 259 -12.72 -8.54 0.02
N ALA A 260 -12.86 -7.26 -0.33
CA ALA A 260 -13.54 -6.83 -1.56
C ALA A 260 -12.79 -7.25 -2.82
N LEU A 261 -11.47 -7.40 -2.72
CA LEU A 261 -10.61 -7.96 -3.77
C LEU A 261 -10.62 -9.50 -3.80
N ASN A 262 -11.29 -10.14 -2.82
CA ASN A 262 -11.41 -11.58 -2.59
C ASN A 262 -10.08 -12.33 -2.82
N PHE A 263 -9.01 -11.72 -2.35
CA PHE A 263 -7.65 -12.26 -2.38
C PHE A 263 -7.11 -12.21 -0.95
N SER A 264 -7.21 -13.27 -0.15
CA SER A 264 -6.84 -13.20 1.26
C SER A 264 -5.32 -13.04 1.47
N GLY A 265 -4.93 -12.65 2.70
CA GLY A 265 -3.51 -12.68 3.10
C GLY A 265 -2.88 -14.07 2.93
N ASP A 266 -3.65 -15.15 3.14
CA ASP A 266 -3.19 -16.53 2.95
C ASP A 266 -2.93 -16.85 1.47
N GLN A 267 -3.79 -16.36 0.57
CA GLN A 267 -3.56 -16.53 -0.88
C GLN A 267 -2.31 -15.81 -1.34
N LEU A 268 -2.03 -14.62 -0.80
CA LEU A 268 -0.77 -13.92 -1.07
C LEU A 268 0.44 -14.68 -0.53
N GLY A 269 0.35 -15.21 0.70
CA GLY A 269 1.39 -16.05 1.29
C GLY A 269 1.68 -17.29 0.44
N ASN A 270 0.64 -17.97 -0.03
CA ASN A 270 0.75 -19.14 -0.91
C ASN A 270 1.38 -18.77 -2.27
N LEU A 271 0.93 -17.67 -2.90
CA LEU A 271 1.49 -17.16 -4.15
C LEU A 271 2.98 -16.86 -4.00
N MET A 272 3.35 -16.13 -2.94
CA MET A 272 4.75 -15.80 -2.64
C MET A 272 5.59 -17.05 -2.37
N GLY A 273 5.07 -18.02 -1.60
CA GLY A 273 5.75 -19.29 -1.34
C GLY A 273 6.04 -20.07 -2.62
N GLU A 274 5.07 -20.13 -3.53
CA GLU A 274 5.26 -20.84 -4.79
C GLU A 274 6.21 -20.14 -5.76
N ILE A 275 6.14 -18.82 -5.88
CA ILE A 275 7.11 -18.04 -6.67
C ILE A 275 8.52 -18.29 -6.14
N ARG A 276 8.70 -18.21 -4.82
CA ARG A 276 10.01 -18.38 -4.18
C ARG A 276 10.54 -19.79 -4.31
N SER A 277 9.68 -20.80 -4.21
CA SER A 277 10.07 -22.20 -4.45
C SER A 277 10.48 -22.41 -5.92
N TYR A 278 9.73 -21.85 -6.86
CA TYR A 278 10.05 -21.91 -8.29
C TYR A 278 11.35 -21.19 -8.66
N LEU A 279 11.65 -20.05 -8.02
CA LEU A 279 12.91 -19.33 -8.21
C LEU A 279 14.08 -20.06 -7.54
N LYS A 280 13.86 -20.70 -6.39
CA LYS A 280 14.87 -21.53 -5.72
C LYS A 280 15.38 -22.66 -6.62
N THR A 281 14.49 -23.35 -7.36
CA THR A 281 14.91 -24.42 -8.29
C THR A 281 15.76 -23.91 -9.47
N ARG A 282 15.86 -22.59 -9.65
CA ARG A 282 16.66 -21.91 -10.68
C ARG A 282 17.87 -21.18 -10.11
N ASP A 283 18.16 -21.39 -8.83
CA ASP A 283 19.20 -20.66 -8.11
C ASP A 283 19.04 -19.13 -8.24
N LYS A 284 17.78 -18.67 -8.15
CA LYS A 284 17.42 -17.25 -8.20
C LYS A 284 16.83 -16.79 -6.88
N GLU A 285 17.16 -15.56 -6.51
CA GLU A 285 16.50 -14.80 -5.44
C GLU A 285 15.51 -13.78 -6.01
N LEU A 286 14.53 -13.39 -5.21
CA LEU A 286 13.52 -12.41 -5.61
C LEU A 286 13.86 -11.02 -5.06
N VAL A 287 13.93 -10.02 -5.93
CA VAL A 287 14.13 -8.62 -5.57
C VAL A 287 12.85 -7.83 -5.84
N ILE A 288 12.24 -7.23 -4.81
CA ILE A 288 11.04 -6.41 -4.96
C ILE A 288 11.32 -4.95 -4.64
N LEU A 289 11.01 -4.06 -5.57
CA LEU A 289 11.29 -2.63 -5.47
C LEU A 289 10.00 -1.83 -5.54
N PHE A 290 9.62 -1.21 -4.41
CA PHE A 290 8.44 -0.36 -4.31
C PHE A 290 8.82 1.11 -4.46
N GLU A 291 8.53 1.71 -5.62
CA GLU A 291 8.79 3.14 -5.88
C GLU A 291 7.85 4.06 -5.09
N GLU A 292 6.67 3.56 -4.71
CA GLU A 292 5.62 4.31 -3.99
C GLU A 292 4.77 3.33 -3.15
N PHE A 293 5.17 3.07 -1.92
CA PHE A 293 4.46 2.11 -1.05
C PHE A 293 3.07 2.62 -0.61
N ALA A 294 2.88 3.94 -0.54
CA ALA A 294 1.64 4.56 -0.05
C ALA A 294 0.38 4.18 -0.86
N ARG A 295 0.53 3.67 -2.09
CA ARG A 295 -0.59 3.27 -2.95
C ARG A 295 -1.09 1.84 -2.70
N LEU A 296 -0.49 1.11 -1.77
CA LEU A 296 -0.76 -0.32 -1.48
C LEU A 296 -1.80 -0.60 -0.37
N GLN A 297 -2.63 0.40 -0.05
CA GLN A 297 -3.69 0.32 0.94
C GLN A 297 -4.52 -0.98 0.83
N GLY A 298 -4.72 -1.67 1.96
CA GLY A 298 -5.41 -2.95 2.04
C GLY A 298 -4.52 -4.17 2.30
N TYR A 299 -3.26 -4.16 1.86
CA TYR A 299 -2.39 -5.35 1.95
C TYR A 299 -1.01 -5.08 2.51
N ASP A 300 -0.76 -3.86 2.94
CA ASP A 300 0.53 -3.45 3.50
C ASP A 300 1.01 -4.46 4.55
N ALA A 301 0.16 -4.85 5.50
CA ALA A 301 0.52 -5.81 6.55
C ALA A 301 0.76 -7.24 6.03
N SER A 302 -0.18 -7.82 5.26
CA SER A 302 -0.06 -9.21 4.79
C SER A 302 1.07 -9.38 3.76
N MET A 303 1.25 -8.40 2.87
CA MET A 303 2.35 -8.41 1.91
C MET A 303 3.68 -8.26 2.63
N LEU A 304 3.84 -7.26 3.50
CA LEU A 304 5.08 -7.10 4.26
C LEU A 304 5.38 -8.33 5.12
N ALA A 305 4.37 -8.92 5.77
CA ALA A 305 4.54 -10.17 6.52
C ALA A 305 5.04 -11.33 5.65
N ALA A 306 4.50 -11.49 4.44
CA ALA A 306 4.97 -12.50 3.49
C ALA A 306 6.42 -12.26 3.03
N LEU A 307 6.87 -10.99 2.97
CA LEU A 307 8.24 -10.61 2.63
C LEU A 307 9.25 -10.83 3.78
N LEU A 308 8.78 -10.91 5.03
CA LEU A 308 9.62 -11.18 6.20
C LEU A 308 9.97 -12.67 6.38
N VAL A 309 9.23 -13.57 5.73
CA VAL A 309 9.46 -15.03 5.82
C VAL A 309 10.84 -15.35 5.26
N GLN A 310 11.73 -15.92 6.08
CA GLN A 310 13.10 -16.23 5.67
C GLN A 310 13.16 -17.34 4.61
N GLY A 311 14.25 -17.34 3.83
CA GLY A 311 14.58 -18.38 2.86
C GLY A 311 15.16 -19.61 3.55
N GLY A 312 15.44 -20.63 2.75
CA GLY A 312 16.04 -21.87 3.24
C GLY A 312 16.19 -22.88 2.12
N ASP A 313 16.04 -24.15 2.46
CA ASP A 313 16.19 -25.26 1.51
C ASP A 313 15.13 -25.22 0.40
N THR A 314 13.89 -24.84 0.76
CA THR A 314 12.72 -24.92 -0.13
C THR A 314 12.32 -23.59 -0.77
N LEU A 315 12.75 -22.45 -0.19
CA LEU A 315 12.36 -21.11 -0.61
C LEU A 315 13.60 -20.25 -0.88
N CYS A 316 13.59 -19.51 -1.99
CA CYS A 316 14.62 -18.52 -2.24
C CYS A 316 14.53 -17.36 -1.25
N ASN A 317 15.63 -16.63 -1.11
CA ASN A 317 15.64 -15.39 -0.36
C ASN A 317 14.83 -14.30 -1.07
N VAL A 318 14.36 -13.34 -0.28
CA VAL A 318 13.69 -12.14 -0.77
C VAL A 318 14.44 -10.92 -0.26
N ARG A 319 14.80 -10.05 -1.20
CA ARG A 319 15.39 -8.73 -0.92
C ARG A 319 14.40 -7.68 -1.39
N TRP A 320 14.17 -6.65 -0.60
CA TRP A 320 13.21 -5.63 -1.00
C TRP A 320 13.57 -4.25 -0.51
N ALA A 321 13.15 -3.26 -1.28
CA ALA A 321 13.28 -1.86 -0.95
C ALA A 321 11.94 -1.16 -1.10
N LEU A 322 11.56 -0.32 -0.14
CA LEU A 322 10.37 0.52 -0.23
C LEU A 322 10.71 2.00 -0.08
N ALA A 323 10.06 2.83 -0.88
CA ALA A 323 10.06 4.28 -0.71
C ALA A 323 8.74 4.73 -0.08
N CYS A 324 8.83 5.49 1.01
CA CYS A 324 7.69 6.11 1.66
C CYS A 324 8.08 7.39 2.42
N THR A 325 7.10 8.12 2.93
CA THR A 325 7.34 9.24 3.85
C THR A 325 7.67 8.70 5.25
N THR A 326 8.37 9.51 6.06
CA THR A 326 8.70 9.14 7.44
C THR A 326 7.46 8.90 8.29
N GLY A 327 6.39 9.68 8.08
CA GLY A 327 5.09 9.44 8.71
C GLY A 327 4.52 8.07 8.35
N ARG A 328 4.46 7.74 7.05
CA ARG A 328 3.97 6.44 6.58
C ARG A 328 4.81 5.28 7.11
N PHE A 329 6.12 5.45 7.22
CA PHE A 329 7.00 4.43 7.78
C PHE A 329 6.68 4.10 9.25
N ARG A 330 6.32 5.10 10.06
CA ARG A 330 5.93 4.91 11.47
C ARG A 330 4.61 4.17 11.64
N GLU A 331 3.74 4.23 10.64
CA GLU A 331 2.47 3.48 10.61
C GLU A 331 2.64 2.02 10.18
N LEU A 332 3.84 1.59 9.75
CA LEU A 332 4.08 0.18 9.45
C LEU A 332 4.06 -0.65 10.74
N PRO A 333 3.65 -1.94 10.68
CA PRO A 333 3.74 -2.83 11.83
C PRO A 333 5.15 -2.83 12.42
N ASP A 334 5.27 -2.81 13.75
CA ASP A 334 6.58 -2.82 14.42
C ASP A 334 7.43 -4.03 14.02
N THR A 335 6.79 -5.17 13.77
CA THR A 335 7.44 -6.40 13.28
C THR A 335 8.12 -6.24 11.93
N VAL A 336 7.72 -5.25 11.13
CA VAL A 336 8.36 -4.89 9.86
C VAL A 336 9.40 -3.80 10.10
N ARG A 337 9.03 -2.73 10.81
CA ARG A 337 9.88 -1.56 11.04
C ARG A 337 11.19 -1.93 11.76
N THR A 338 11.09 -2.74 12.82
CA THR A 338 12.25 -3.17 13.62
C THR A 338 13.15 -4.18 12.90
N ARG A 339 12.72 -4.73 11.77
CA ARG A 339 13.47 -5.72 10.96
C ARG A 339 14.15 -5.11 9.74
N MET A 340 14.10 -3.79 9.58
CA MET A 340 14.82 -3.12 8.50
C MET A 340 16.32 -3.28 8.67
N ASP A 341 16.99 -3.84 7.67
CA ASP A 341 18.45 -3.97 7.62
C ASP A 341 19.15 -2.69 7.15
N GLY A 342 18.37 -1.73 6.65
CA GLY A 342 18.86 -0.47 6.13
C GLY A 342 17.77 0.59 6.06
N ILE A 343 18.12 1.81 6.46
CA ILE A 343 17.28 2.99 6.31
C ILE A 343 18.07 4.08 5.60
N ILE A 344 17.58 4.54 4.45
CA ILE A 344 18.06 5.74 3.76
C ILE A 344 17.21 6.92 4.20
N ASP A 345 17.87 7.95 4.71
CA ASP A 345 17.25 9.19 5.16
C ASP A 345 17.50 10.30 4.13
N MET A 346 16.46 10.66 3.39
CA MET A 346 16.49 11.73 2.39
C MET A 346 15.97 13.08 2.94
N GLU A 347 15.63 13.18 4.23
CA GLU A 347 15.22 14.45 4.86
C GLU A 347 16.39 15.42 5.06
N GLY A 348 17.61 14.88 5.26
CA GLY A 348 18.83 15.65 5.47
C GLY A 348 19.67 15.93 4.22
N ALA A 349 19.24 15.52 3.02
CA ALA A 349 20.02 15.78 1.81
C ALA A 349 20.04 17.29 1.52
N PRO A 350 21.22 17.94 1.39
CA PRO A 350 21.27 19.36 1.08
C PRO A 350 20.52 19.62 -0.23
N PRO A 351 19.75 20.72 -0.33
CA PRO A 351 18.97 21.02 -1.52
C PRO A 351 19.91 21.04 -2.74
N LYS A 352 19.49 20.37 -3.83
CA LYS A 352 20.21 20.37 -5.11
C LYS A 352 20.58 21.81 -5.45
N SER A 353 21.87 22.12 -5.48
CA SER A 353 22.33 23.42 -5.95
C SER A 353 21.89 23.57 -7.41
N ARG A 354 21.04 24.58 -7.67
CA ARG A 354 20.74 24.98 -9.05
C ARG A 354 22.06 25.32 -9.73
N PRO A 355 22.33 24.84 -10.96
CA PRO A 355 23.49 25.32 -11.70
C PRO A 355 23.35 26.83 -11.85
N SER A 356 24.35 27.56 -11.37
CA SER A 356 24.46 28.99 -11.59
C SER A 356 24.35 29.25 -13.08
N ARG A 357 23.34 30.00 -13.50
CA ARG A 357 23.33 30.60 -14.84
C ARG A 357 24.53 31.52 -14.92
N GLY A 358 25.61 30.99 -15.50
CA GLY A 358 26.77 31.78 -15.89
C GLY A 358 26.30 32.83 -16.89
N VAL A 359 26.58 34.08 -16.54
CA VAL A 359 26.45 35.24 -17.41
C VAL A 359 27.39 35.06 -18.60
N THR A 360 26.84 35.20 -19.80
CA THR A 360 27.51 35.81 -20.97
C THR A 360 26.45 36.52 -21.78
#